data_AF-A0A0F9SY95-F1
#
_entry.id   AF-A0A0F9SY95-F1
#
_cell.length_a   1.000
_cell.length_b   1.000
_cell.length_c   1.000
_cell.angle_alpha   90.00
_cell.angle_beta   90.00
_cell.angle_gamma   90.00
#
_symmetry.space_group_name_H-M   'P 1'
#
loop_
_entity.id
_entity.type
_entity.pdbx_description
1 polymer ?
#
loop_
_entity_poly.entity_id
_entity_poly.type
_entity_poly.pdbx_seq_one_letter_code
_entity_poly.pdbx_strand_id
1 'polypeptide(L)' 'IEVILPGVEKDTLKLKMNKENLIIYGETETINYGGLFQLCCPVDTEKAKSSYKNGLLKIEVPYLDAIKDIVDIIID' A
#
# COMPACT_ATOMS: atom_id res chain seq x y z
N ILE A 1 1.61 1.49 5.13
CA ILE A 1 2.25 0.33 4.46
C ILE A 1 3.63 0.77 4.01
N GLU A 2 4.66 -0.03 4.28
CA GLU A 2 6.04 0.26 3.87
C GLU A 2 6.61 -0.94 3.11
N VAL A 3 7.23 -0.68 1.96
CA VAL A 3 7.81 -1.71 1.09
C VAL A 3 9.21 -1.30 0.67
N ILE A 4 10.17 -2.19 0.89
CA ILE A 4 11.58 -2.00 0.55
C ILE A 4 11.80 -2.50 -0.88
N LEU A 5 12.20 -1.58 -1.78
CA LEU A 5 12.38 -1.77 -3.22
C LEU A 5 13.76 -1.20 -3.65
N PRO A 6 14.86 -1.81 -3.23
CA PRO A 6 16.20 -1.29 -3.50
C PRO A 6 16.51 -1.35 -4.99
N GLY A 7 17.06 -0.27 -5.54
CA GLY A 7 17.44 -0.17 -6.95
C GLY A 7 16.28 0.03 -7.93
N VAL A 8 15.02 0.00 -7.47
CA VAL A 8 13.86 0.24 -8.33
C VAL A 8 13.83 1.70 -8.76
N GLU A 9 13.72 1.92 -10.07
CA GLU A 9 13.63 3.24 -10.66
C GLU A 9 12.25 3.85 -10.38
N LYS A 10 12.23 5.06 -9.81
CA LYS A 10 10.98 5.71 -9.37
C LYS A 10 9.94 5.81 -10.49
N ASP A 11 10.36 6.11 -11.70
CA ASP A 11 9.47 6.36 -12.83
C ASP A 11 8.81 5.08 -13.38
N THR A 12 9.33 3.90 -12.98
CA THR A 12 8.74 2.60 -13.28
C THR A 12 7.67 2.19 -12.27
N LEU A 13 7.62 2.82 -11.09
CA LEU A 13 6.68 2.47 -10.03
C LEU A 13 5.24 2.75 -10.47
N LYS A 14 4.41 1.71 -10.40
CA LYS A 14 2.96 1.82 -10.63
C LYS A 14 2.23 1.28 -9.42
N LEU A 15 1.45 2.15 -8.79
CA LEU A 15 0.61 1.83 -7.64
C LEU A 15 -0.84 1.80 -8.09
N LYS A 16 -1.55 0.71 -7.77
CA LYS A 16 -3.00 0.61 -7.97
C LYS A 16 -3.63 0.25 -6.64
N MET A 17 -4.73 0.89 -6.30
CA MET A 17 -5.43 0.62 -5.06
C MET A 17 -6.94 0.59 -5.33
N ASN A 18 -7.61 -0.39 -4.74
CA ASN A 18 -9.04 -0.34 -4.51
C ASN A 18 -9.30 -0.41 -3.00
N LYS A 19 -10.56 -0.47 -2.58
CA LYS A 19 -10.91 -0.48 -1.15
C LYS A 19 -10.23 -1.61 -0.39
N GLU A 20 -9.93 -2.74 -1.02
CA GLU A 20 -9.52 -3.98 -0.36
C GLU A 20 -8.10 -4.42 -0.73
N ASN A 21 -7.48 -3.80 -1.72
CA ASN A 21 -6.23 -4.27 -2.30
C ASN A 21 -5.31 -3.12 -2.67
N LEU A 22 -4.02 -3.34 -2.46
CA LEU A 22 -2.92 -2.54 -3.00
C LEU A 22 -2.07 -3.42 -3.91
N ILE A 23 -1.86 -2.97 -5.14
CA ILE A 23 -1.00 -3.62 -6.13
C ILE A 23 0.17 -2.68 -6.42
N ILE A 24 1.38 -3.24 -6.41
CA ILE A 24 2.63 -2.51 -6.63
C ILE A 24 3.39 -3.19 -7.76
N TYR A 25 3.78 -2.42 -8.75
CA TYR A 25 4.77 -2.81 -9.75
C TYR A 25 5.96 -1.87 -9.71
N GLY A 26 7.12 -2.36 -10.08
CA GLY A 26 8.33 -1.58 -10.23
C GLY A 26 9.41 -2.39 -10.95
N GLU A 27 10.37 -1.71 -11.55
CA GLU A 27 11.38 -2.32 -12.40
C GLU A 27 12.78 -1.83 -11.99
N THR A 28 13.74 -2.71 -12.15
CA THR A 28 15.18 -2.42 -12.17
C THR A 28 15.67 -2.72 -13.60
N GLU A 29 16.95 -2.48 -13.89
CA GLU A 29 17.54 -2.83 -15.18
C GLU A 29 17.37 -4.32 -15.57
N THR A 30 17.22 -5.22 -14.60
CA THR A 30 17.26 -6.68 -14.83
C THR A 30 16.04 -7.45 -14.28
N ILE A 31 15.24 -6.83 -13.41
CA ILE A 31 14.15 -7.50 -12.68
C ILE A 31 12.89 -6.64 -12.69
N ASN A 32 11.76 -7.27 -13.00
CA ASN A 32 10.42 -6.71 -12.83
C ASN A 32 9.77 -7.26 -11.55
N TYR A 33 9.36 -6.37 -10.67
CA TYR A 33 8.68 -6.70 -9.41
C TYR A 33 7.17 -6.51 -9.55
N GLY A 34 6.42 -7.40 -8.92
CA GLY A 34 4.97 -7.31 -8.78
C GLY A 34 4.55 -7.84 -7.42
N GLY A 35 3.69 -7.09 -6.73
CA GLY A 35 3.17 -7.47 -5.41
C GLY A 35 1.72 -7.08 -5.24
N LEU A 36 0.97 -7.93 -4.53
CA LEU A 36 -0.40 -7.69 -4.11
C LEU A 36 -0.46 -7.77 -2.59
N PHE A 37 -1.02 -6.73 -1.96
CA PHE A 37 -1.37 -6.69 -0.56
C PHE A 37 -2.89 -6.66 -0.45
N GLN A 38 -3.47 -7.73 0.07
CA GLN A 38 -4.86 -7.71 0.50
C GLN A 38 -4.93 -6.97 1.85
N LEU A 39 -5.84 -6.01 1.94
CA LEU A 39 -6.05 -5.20 3.13
C LEU A 39 -7.09 -5.91 4.01
N CYS A 40 -6.84 -5.95 5.32
CA CYS A 40 -7.78 -6.54 6.27
C CYS A 40 -9.11 -5.78 6.33
N CYS A 41 -9.07 -4.47 6.06
CA CYS A 41 -10.21 -3.59 6.20
C CYS A 41 -10.25 -2.57 5.05
N PRO A 42 -11.45 -2.15 4.63
CA PRO A 42 -11.59 -1.28 3.48
C PRO A 42 -11.06 0.15 3.72
N VAL A 43 -10.38 0.72 2.73
CA VAL A 43 -9.72 2.03 2.83
C VAL A 43 -10.37 3.11 1.95
N ASP A 44 -10.18 4.37 2.34
CA ASP A 44 -10.59 5.54 1.57
C ASP A 44 -9.50 5.91 0.54
N THR A 45 -9.65 5.37 -0.67
CA THR A 45 -8.65 5.50 -1.73
C THR A 45 -8.45 6.93 -2.22
N GLU A 46 -9.45 7.81 -2.07
CA GLU A 46 -9.34 9.22 -2.50
C GLU A 46 -8.38 10.00 -1.62
N LYS A 47 -8.15 9.55 -0.39
CA LYS A 47 -7.22 10.16 0.58
C LYS A 47 -5.86 9.48 0.61
N ALA A 48 -5.60 8.52 -0.27
CA ALA A 48 -4.32 7.81 -0.32
C ALA A 48 -3.17 8.74 -0.72
N LYS A 49 -2.05 8.62 -0.02
CA LYS A 49 -0.80 9.33 -0.30
C LYS A 49 0.35 8.34 -0.36
N SER A 50 1.34 8.63 -1.19
CA SER A 50 2.56 7.84 -1.25
C SER A 50 3.79 8.72 -1.38
N SER A 51 4.93 8.18 -0.92
CA SER A 51 6.25 8.77 -1.13
C SER A 51 7.26 7.66 -1.37
N TYR A 52 8.28 7.97 -2.18
CA TYR A 52 9.37 7.05 -2.46
C TYR A 52 10.69 7.77 -2.30
N LYS A 53 11.54 7.26 -1.41
CA LYS A 53 12.85 7.83 -1.12
C LYS A 53 13.84 6.73 -0.78
N ASN A 54 14.99 6.73 -1.45
CA ASN A 54 16.11 5.82 -1.19
C ASN A 54 15.70 4.33 -1.13
N GLY A 55 14.88 3.88 -2.10
CA GLY A 55 14.44 2.48 -2.14
C GLY A 55 13.31 2.14 -1.18
N LEU A 56 12.77 3.10 -0.42
CA LEU A 56 11.63 2.86 0.49
C LEU A 56 10.37 3.52 -0.06
N LEU A 57 9.36 2.70 -0.34
CA LEU A 57 8.02 3.14 -0.70
C LEU A 57 7.15 3.17 0.56
N LYS A 58 6.63 4.35 0.90
CA LYS A 58 5.67 4.54 1.99
C LYS A 58 4.31 4.91 1.43
N ILE A 59 3.27 4.21 1.87
CA ILE A 59 1.87 4.47 1.50
C ILE A 59 1.07 4.68 2.77
N GLU A 60 0.36 5.80 2.81
CA GLU A 60 -0.53 6.21 3.89
C GLU A 60 -1.94 6.37 3.32
N VAL A 61 -2.88 5.61 3.86
CA VAL A 61 -4.29 5.67 3.46
C VAL A 61 -5.15 5.42 4.70
N PRO A 62 -6.16 6.27 4.97
CA PRO A 62 -7.05 6.04 6.10
C PRO A 62 -8.06 4.94 5.77
N TYR A 63 -8.52 4.26 6.81
CA TYR A 63 -9.69 3.40 6.76
C TYR A 63 -10.96 4.18 6.37
N LEU A 64 -11.92 3.49 5.75
CA LEU A 64 -13.26 4.07 5.52
C LEU A 64 -13.92 4.45 6.85
N ASP A 65 -14.75 5.49 6.84
CA ASP A 65 -15.43 5.96 8.05
C ASP A 65 -16.32 4.87 8.68
N ALA A 66 -16.93 4.02 7.86
CA ALA A 66 -17.82 2.93 8.29
C ALA A 66 -17.17 1.88 9.21
N ILE A 67 -15.84 1.86 9.32
CA ILE A 67 -15.09 0.89 10.13
C ILE A 67 -14.30 1.54 11.27
N LYS A 68 -14.48 2.84 11.51
CA LYS A 68 -13.76 3.56 12.58
C LYS A 68 -14.16 3.15 14.00
N ASP A 69 -15.35 2.59 14.16
CA ASP A 69 -15.91 2.22 15.47
C ASP A 69 -15.75 0.72 15.78
N ILE A 70 -14.88 0.02 15.06
CA ILE A 70 -14.53 -1.37 15.38
C ILE A 70 -13.71 -1.38 16.67
N VAL A 71 -14.20 -2.10 17.68
CA VAL A 71 -13.56 -2.24 18.99
C VAL A 71 -13.17 -3.70 19.26
N ASP A 72 -12.09 -3.88 20.01
CA ASP A 72 -11.72 -5.20 20.53
C ASP A 72 -12.73 -5.67 21.58
N ILE A 73 -13.11 -6.95 21.53
CA ILE A 73 -13.98 -7.59 22.53
C ILE A 73 -13.16 -8.65 23.25
N ILE A 74 -13.23 -8.67 24.57
CA ILE A 74 -12.55 -9.65 25.42
C ILE A 74 -13.46 -10.87 25.55
N ILE A 75 -12.89 -12.06 25.42
CA ILE A 75 -13.57 -13.33 25.73
C ILE A 75 -13.25 -13.68 27.19
N ASP A 76 -14.29 -13.89 27.99
CA ASP A 76 -14.19 -14.34 29.39
C ASP A 76 -13.94 -15.85 29.51
#